data_AF-A0AAD1THH6-F1
#
_entry.id   AF-A0AAD1THH6-F1
#
_cell.length_a   1.000
_cell.length_b   1.000
_cell.length_c   1.000
_cell.angle_alpha   90.00
_cell.angle_beta   90.00
_cell.angle_gamma   90.00
#
_symmetry.space_group_name_H-M   'P 1'
#
loop_
_entity.id
_entity.type
_entity.pdbx_description
1 polymer ?
#
loop_
_entity_poly.entity_id
_entity_poly.type
_entity_poly.pdbx_seq_one_letter_code
_entity_poly.pdbx_strand_id
1 'polypeptide(L)'
;MLREEFPSSANPTAGRWEQGLDATLNENLSKQKETQSDEQRTTGSKDQQGPRTRSSDPAHYISVYFHVIVSNDFKIKPDEDKVVVRAERISQYSNWKDNVCEMNFTRNLDHHGFLYEGCAKLHKSNIDKNIPYKYVVMRKGKELEYEYIYYVDSQDRSHVNRCLNLPPRLTTEREWHQYDDICMKEDKSFFKKIKEAGKNLMGLVSDQYKNIYKAKEIAGEVMLDSIFSILSTCDSINLSSFFNQLHQFYFVYTNPLLFGKYLIKWTALEFGEKQVKYDVMLRC
;
A
#
# COMPACT_ATOMS: atom_id res chain seq x y z
N MET A 1 -19.77 -44.17 -37.41
CA MET A 1 -21.21 -44.26 -37.72
C MET A 1 -21.85 -44.82 -36.46
N LEU A 2 -22.70 -44.13 -35.70
CA LEU A 2 -23.83 -43.28 -36.08
C LEU A 2 -23.84 -41.98 -35.27
N ARG A 3 -24.34 -40.91 -35.90
CA ARG A 3 -24.60 -39.59 -35.31
C ARG A 3 -25.96 -39.63 -34.59
N GLU A 4 -26.06 -38.96 -33.45
CA GLU A 4 -27.31 -38.36 -33.01
C GLU A 4 -27.03 -36.89 -32.69
N GLU A 5 -27.70 -36.02 -33.44
CA GLU A 5 -27.78 -34.57 -33.24
C GLU A 5 -29.13 -34.25 -32.60
N PHE A 6 -29.17 -33.37 -31.60
CA PHE A 6 -30.36 -32.62 -31.17
C PHE A 6 -29.93 -31.29 -30.53
N PRO A 7 -30.79 -30.25 -30.52
CA PRO A 7 -30.44 -28.97 -31.13
C PRO A 7 -30.45 -27.78 -30.17
N SER A 8 -29.87 -26.68 -30.65
CA SER A 8 -30.00 -25.31 -30.14
C SER A 8 -31.40 -24.74 -30.42
N SER A 9 -32.03 -24.13 -29.42
CA SER A 9 -32.83 -22.90 -29.62
C SER A 9 -33.12 -22.21 -28.28
N ALA A 10 -33.02 -20.88 -28.31
CA ALA A 10 -33.24 -19.97 -27.20
C ALA A 10 -34.65 -19.37 -27.22
N ASN A 11 -35.18 -19.15 -26.01
CA ASN A 11 -36.25 -18.23 -25.53
C ASN A 11 -37.60 -18.13 -26.25
N PRO A 12 -38.68 -18.12 -25.45
CA PRO A 12 -39.50 -16.90 -25.39
C PRO A 12 -40.15 -16.54 -24.03
N THR A 13 -40.36 -15.22 -23.86
CA THR A 13 -41.52 -14.49 -23.27
C THR A 13 -41.84 -14.40 -21.76
N ALA A 14 -42.36 -13.20 -21.44
CA ALA A 14 -43.15 -12.71 -20.28
C ALA A 14 -42.37 -12.36 -18.99
N GLY A 15 -42.56 -11.22 -18.32
CA GLY A 15 -43.52 -10.12 -18.43
C GLY A 15 -43.61 -9.37 -17.09
N ARG A 16 -43.50 -8.03 -17.14
CA ARG A 16 -44.19 -6.97 -16.36
C ARG A 16 -44.58 -7.19 -14.87
N TRP A 17 -44.03 -6.35 -13.98
CA TRP A 17 -44.68 -5.46 -12.96
C TRP A 17 -43.66 -4.32 -12.70
N GLU A 18 -43.97 -3.01 -12.66
CA GLU A 18 -44.79 -2.27 -11.70
C GLU A 18 -45.27 -0.91 -12.26
N GLN A 19 -46.47 -0.51 -11.82
CA GLN A 19 -47.03 0.86 -11.74
C GLN A 19 -46.47 1.51 -10.45
N GLY A 20 -46.39 2.81 -10.19
CA GLY A 20 -46.94 4.05 -10.74
C GLY A 20 -46.67 5.21 -9.74
N LEU A 21 -47.30 6.37 -9.99
CA LEU A 21 -47.43 7.61 -9.17
C LEU A 21 -46.27 8.62 -9.30
N ASP A 22 -46.45 9.71 -10.08
CA ASP A 22 -47.07 11.01 -9.74
C ASP A 22 -46.22 11.83 -8.73
N ALA A 23 -46.05 13.14 -8.81
CA ALA A 23 -46.32 14.20 -9.77
C ALA A 23 -45.62 15.46 -9.22
N THR A 24 -45.57 16.52 -10.04
CA THR A 24 -45.47 17.94 -9.63
C THR A 24 -44.20 18.46 -8.93
N LEU A 25 -43.46 19.32 -9.64
CA LEU A 25 -43.12 20.70 -9.22
C LEU A 25 -42.10 21.27 -10.21
N ASN A 26 -42.56 21.92 -11.27
CA ASN A 26 -41.70 22.85 -12.00
C ASN A 26 -42.54 23.95 -12.64
N GLU A 27 -42.80 24.99 -11.85
CA GLU A 27 -43.14 26.30 -12.38
C GLU A 27 -42.64 27.38 -11.43
N ASN A 28 -41.99 28.39 -12.03
CA ASN A 28 -41.67 29.72 -11.51
C ASN A 28 -40.39 29.86 -10.67
N LEU A 29 -39.33 30.39 -11.30
CA LEU A 29 -38.77 31.74 -11.04
C LEU A 29 -37.33 31.88 -11.56
N SER A 30 -37.14 32.39 -12.77
CA SER A 30 -35.92 33.14 -13.13
C SER A 30 -36.14 34.01 -14.37
N LYS A 31 -36.88 35.11 -14.20
CA LYS A 31 -36.75 36.30 -15.04
C LYS A 31 -36.60 37.51 -14.11
N GLN A 32 -35.57 38.31 -14.39
CA GLN A 32 -35.26 39.67 -13.92
C GLN A 32 -33.93 39.77 -13.15
N LYS A 33 -32.86 40.21 -13.84
CA LYS A 33 -32.41 41.62 -13.79
C LYS A 33 -31.10 41.79 -14.58
N GLU A 34 -31.21 42.37 -15.76
CA GLU A 34 -30.21 43.29 -16.30
C GLU A 34 -30.72 44.71 -16.06
N THR A 35 -29.92 45.60 -15.48
CA THR A 35 -29.68 46.94 -16.06
C THR A 35 -28.44 47.59 -15.45
N GLN A 36 -27.67 48.20 -16.35
CA GLN A 36 -26.38 48.90 -16.20
C GLN A 36 -26.50 50.26 -15.48
N SER A 37 -25.38 50.75 -14.97
CA SER A 37 -24.94 52.12 -15.28
C SER A 37 -23.41 52.26 -15.13
N ASP A 38 -22.86 53.04 -16.05
CA ASP A 38 -21.46 53.23 -16.42
C ASP A 38 -20.58 53.97 -15.41
N GLU A 39 -19.27 53.70 -15.45
CA GLU A 39 -18.26 54.77 -15.52
C GLU A 39 -16.90 54.23 -16.01
N GLN A 40 -16.48 54.68 -17.19
CA GLN A 40 -15.15 54.45 -17.75
C GLN A 40 -14.12 55.38 -17.09
N ARG A 41 -13.01 54.83 -16.57
CA ARG A 41 -11.71 55.50 -16.58
C ARG A 41 -10.57 54.48 -16.69
N THR A 42 -9.76 54.69 -17.72
CA THR A 42 -8.56 53.99 -18.12
C THR A 42 -7.43 54.11 -17.10
N THR A 43 -6.80 52.98 -16.73
CA THR A 43 -5.34 52.85 -16.54
C THR A 43 -4.97 51.38 -16.40
N GLY A 44 -3.93 50.93 -17.11
CA GLY A 44 -3.58 49.52 -17.30
C GLY A 44 -3.18 48.76 -16.04
N SER A 45 -3.34 47.44 -16.08
CA SER A 45 -2.67 46.52 -15.17
C SER A 45 -2.39 45.19 -15.86
N LYS A 46 -1.20 44.69 -15.56
CA LYS A 46 -0.50 43.55 -16.14
C LYS A 46 -1.27 42.25 -15.93
N ASP A 47 -1.16 41.37 -16.94
CA ASP A 47 -1.39 39.94 -16.80
C ASP A 47 -0.68 39.40 -15.55
N GLN A 48 -1.46 39.09 -14.52
CA GLN A 48 -1.05 38.19 -13.45
C GLN A 48 -1.88 36.92 -13.60
N GLN A 49 -1.35 35.99 -14.38
CA GLN A 49 -1.74 34.59 -14.26
C GLN A 49 -1.35 34.13 -12.85
N GLY A 50 -2.32 34.18 -11.92
CA GLY A 50 -2.20 33.46 -10.65
C GLY A 50 -1.93 31.98 -10.94
N PRO A 51 -1.20 31.28 -10.05
CA PRO A 51 -0.93 29.88 -10.25
C PRO A 51 -2.26 29.14 -10.33
N ARG A 52 -2.59 28.64 -11.51
CA ARG A 52 -3.65 27.65 -11.67
C ARG A 52 -3.26 26.46 -10.80
N THR A 53 -3.79 26.40 -9.59
CA THR A 53 -3.97 25.13 -8.88
C THR A 53 -4.75 24.26 -9.83
N ARG A 54 -4.04 23.44 -10.61
CA ARG A 54 -4.65 22.35 -11.36
C ARG A 54 -5.36 21.53 -10.28
N SER A 55 -6.69 21.61 -10.24
CA SER A 55 -7.47 20.70 -9.44
C SER A 55 -7.16 19.33 -10.00
N SER A 56 -6.23 18.62 -9.37
CA SER A 56 -5.90 17.25 -9.72
C SER A 56 -7.16 16.46 -9.44
N ASP A 57 -7.85 16.03 -10.50
CA ASP A 57 -9.06 15.22 -10.36
C ASP A 57 -8.73 14.00 -9.48
N PRO A 58 -9.36 13.85 -8.30
CA PRO A 58 -9.16 12.71 -7.42
C PRO A 58 -9.38 11.36 -8.12
N ALA A 59 -10.07 11.34 -9.27
CA ALA A 59 -10.25 10.15 -10.10
C ALA A 59 -8.96 9.59 -10.70
N HIS A 60 -7.89 10.39 -10.83
CA HIS A 60 -6.63 9.94 -11.45
C HIS A 60 -5.59 9.40 -10.47
N TYR A 61 -5.88 9.42 -9.17
CA TYR A 61 -4.92 9.01 -8.14
C TYR A 61 -5.41 7.79 -7.36
N ILE A 62 -4.45 7.09 -6.77
CA ILE A 62 -4.64 6.02 -5.79
C ILE A 62 -3.90 6.40 -4.51
N SER A 63 -4.55 6.22 -3.36
CA SER A 63 -3.92 6.34 -2.05
C SER A 63 -3.20 5.03 -1.74
N VAL A 64 -1.91 5.13 -1.44
CA VAL A 64 -1.09 3.98 -1.02
C VAL A 64 -0.70 4.19 0.44
N TYR A 65 -1.18 3.31 1.30
CA TYR A 65 -0.87 3.27 2.72
C TYR A 65 0.27 2.29 2.95
N PHE A 66 1.40 2.76 3.45
CA PHE A 66 2.53 1.93 3.82
C PHE A 66 2.45 1.59 5.30
N HIS A 67 2.67 0.32 5.62
CA HIS A 67 2.67 -0.21 6.98
C HIS A 67 3.97 -0.97 7.20
N VAL A 68 4.79 -0.54 8.17
CA VAL A 68 6.09 -1.15 8.42
C VAL A 68 6.45 -1.15 9.90
N ILE A 69 7.14 -2.20 10.34
CA ILE A 69 7.80 -2.19 11.66
C ILE A 69 9.24 -1.75 11.45
N VAL A 70 9.66 -0.67 12.11
CA VAL A 70 11.05 -0.23 12.08
C VAL A 70 11.80 -0.80 13.27
N SER A 71 12.87 -1.57 13.00
CA SER A 71 13.65 -2.26 14.03
C SER A 71 14.27 -1.29 15.04
N ASN A 72 14.31 -1.72 16.30
CA ASN A 72 15.06 -1.07 17.39
C ASN A 72 16.55 -0.88 17.09
N ASP A 73 17.13 -1.63 16.14
CA ASP A 73 18.54 -1.49 15.78
C ASP A 73 18.87 -0.14 15.13
N PHE A 74 17.87 0.54 14.55
CA PHE A 74 18.03 1.91 14.12
C PHE A 74 18.17 2.88 15.30
N LYS A 75 17.71 2.53 16.51
CA LYS A 75 17.67 3.40 17.70
C LYS A 75 16.97 4.72 17.40
N ILE A 76 15.83 4.63 16.73
CA ILE A 76 15.01 5.78 16.34
C ILE A 76 14.47 6.45 17.60
N LYS A 77 14.46 7.78 17.56
CA LYS A 77 13.69 8.59 18.48
C LYS A 77 12.49 9.17 17.75
N PRO A 78 11.27 8.65 17.96
CA PRO A 78 10.10 9.05 17.17
C PRO A 78 9.83 10.56 17.14
N ASP A 79 10.19 11.29 18.19
CA ASP A 79 9.99 12.75 18.29
C ASP A 79 11.08 13.58 17.59
N GLU A 80 12.22 12.99 17.24
CA GLU A 80 13.38 13.68 16.66
C GLU A 80 13.70 13.23 15.23
N ASP A 81 13.58 11.93 14.96
CA ASP A 81 13.99 11.27 13.73
C ASP A 81 12.80 11.10 12.79
N LYS A 82 13.02 11.23 11.47
CA LYS A 82 11.99 10.97 10.46
C LYS A 82 12.19 9.61 9.81
N VAL A 83 11.10 8.91 9.54
CA VAL A 83 11.08 7.72 8.66
C VAL A 83 10.35 8.10 7.39
N VAL A 84 10.94 7.81 6.23
CA VAL A 84 10.35 8.13 4.92
C VAL A 84 10.49 6.96 3.95
N VAL A 85 9.64 6.95 2.93
CA VAL A 85 9.77 6.06 1.77
C VAL A 85 10.43 6.82 0.63
N ARG A 86 11.47 6.24 0.04
CA ARG A 86 12.06 6.69 -1.23
C ARG A 86 11.94 5.60 -2.26
N ALA A 87 11.69 5.99 -3.50
CA ALA A 87 11.47 5.05 -4.60
C ALA A 87 12.13 5.53 -5.89
N GLU A 88 12.08 4.67 -6.90
CA GLU A 88 12.34 5.01 -8.29
C GLU A 88 11.14 4.65 -9.18
N ARG A 89 11.17 5.14 -10.43
CA ARG A 89 10.20 4.80 -11.49
C ARG A 89 8.77 5.33 -11.25
N ILE A 90 8.63 6.30 -10.36
CA ILE A 90 7.39 7.06 -10.21
C ILE A 90 7.57 8.40 -10.91
N SER A 91 6.84 8.64 -12.01
CA SER A 91 7.08 9.76 -12.93
C SER A 91 7.08 11.16 -12.29
N GLN A 92 6.42 11.33 -11.15
CA GLN A 92 6.31 12.59 -10.43
C GLN A 92 7.41 12.81 -9.36
N TYR A 93 8.31 11.84 -9.16
CA TYR A 93 9.38 11.89 -8.17
C TYR A 93 10.75 11.66 -8.81
N SER A 94 11.75 12.39 -8.34
CA SER A 94 13.15 12.18 -8.65
C SER A 94 13.64 10.90 -7.97
N ASN A 95 14.06 9.91 -8.77
CA ASN A 95 14.53 8.61 -8.29
C ASN A 95 15.50 8.76 -7.11
N TRP A 96 15.17 8.13 -5.98
CA TRP A 96 15.96 8.05 -4.75
C TRP A 96 16.30 9.39 -4.06
N LYS A 97 15.80 10.51 -4.57
CA LYS A 97 16.04 11.85 -4.03
C LYS A 97 14.83 12.39 -3.28
N ASP A 98 13.66 12.26 -3.88
CA ASP A 98 12.43 12.78 -3.30
C ASP A 98 11.83 11.79 -2.30
N ASN A 99 11.26 12.31 -1.23
CA ASN A 99 10.50 11.52 -0.26
C ASN A 99 9.10 11.29 -0.83
N VAL A 100 8.76 10.03 -1.12
CA VAL A 100 7.46 9.63 -1.68
C VAL A 100 6.38 9.65 -0.61
N CYS A 101 6.73 9.20 0.60
CA CYS A 101 5.84 9.12 1.75
C CYS A 101 6.62 9.54 3.01
N GLU A 102 6.05 10.43 3.82
CA GLU A 102 6.50 10.59 5.22
C GLU A 102 5.72 9.61 6.10
N MET A 103 6.43 8.87 6.94
CA MET A 103 5.86 7.87 7.83
C MET A 103 5.67 8.46 9.23
N ASN A 104 4.59 8.10 9.88
CA ASN A 104 4.24 8.53 11.23
C ASN A 104 4.35 7.36 12.20
N PHE A 105 4.88 7.63 13.39
CA PHE A 105 4.89 6.65 14.47
C PHE A 105 3.46 6.41 14.96
N THR A 106 3.04 5.14 15.03
CA THR A 106 1.72 4.77 15.52
C THR A 106 1.78 4.03 16.85
N ARG A 107 2.64 3.00 16.96
CA ARG A 107 2.62 2.07 18.10
C ARG A 107 4.02 1.58 18.45
N ASN A 108 4.34 1.56 19.74
CA ASN A 108 5.53 0.89 20.26
C ASN A 108 5.25 -0.61 20.41
N LEU A 109 6.13 -1.45 19.87
CA LEU A 109 6.03 -2.92 19.90
C LEU A 109 7.13 -3.54 20.77
N ASP A 110 7.62 -2.76 21.74
CA ASP A 110 8.67 -3.10 22.68
C ASP A 110 9.92 -3.63 21.98
N HIS A 111 10.23 -4.91 22.16
CA HIS A 111 11.42 -5.55 21.63
C HIS A 111 11.40 -5.74 20.10
N HIS A 112 10.22 -5.70 19.48
CA HIS A 112 10.08 -5.85 18.02
C HIS A 112 10.34 -4.56 17.23
N GLY A 113 10.26 -3.39 17.90
CA GLY A 113 10.50 -2.08 17.28
C GLY A 113 9.27 -1.19 17.33
N PHE A 114 9.08 -0.38 16.30
CA PHE A 114 8.01 0.62 16.24
C PHE A 114 7.19 0.45 14.96
N LEU A 115 5.86 0.41 15.09
CA LEU A 115 4.97 0.46 13.94
C LEU A 115 4.91 1.90 13.40
N TYR A 116 5.16 2.03 12.10
CA TYR A 116 5.05 3.26 11.35
C TYR A 116 4.07 3.10 10.20
N GLU A 117 3.26 4.13 9.99
CA GLU A 117 2.25 4.17 8.93
C GLU A 117 2.32 5.51 8.18
N GLY A 118 2.11 5.46 6.86
CA GLY A 118 2.14 6.66 6.02
C GLY A 118 1.27 6.51 4.79
N CYS A 119 0.85 7.63 4.20
CA CYS A 119 0.02 7.64 3.00
C CYS A 119 0.66 8.48 1.89
N ALA A 120 0.73 7.91 0.68
CA ALA A 120 1.16 8.60 -0.52
C ALA A 120 0.07 8.57 -1.59
N LYS A 121 -0.11 9.68 -2.33
CA LYS A 121 -1.00 9.74 -3.49
C LYS A 121 -0.21 9.51 -4.77
N LEU A 122 -0.39 8.34 -5.39
CA LEU A 122 0.27 7.99 -6.65
C LEU A 122 -0.69 8.17 -7.82
N HIS A 123 -0.17 8.62 -8.97
CA HIS A 123 -0.98 8.67 -10.19
C HIS A 123 -1.29 7.23 -10.65
N LYS A 124 -2.51 6.96 -11.14
CA LYS A 124 -2.97 5.63 -11.56
C LYS A 124 -2.16 5.02 -12.70
N SER A 125 -1.37 5.81 -13.43
CA SER A 125 -0.37 5.29 -14.39
C SER A 125 0.70 4.41 -13.74
N ASN A 126 0.77 4.35 -12.41
CA ASN A 126 1.65 3.48 -11.64
C ASN A 126 1.04 2.10 -11.34
N ILE A 127 -0.25 1.89 -11.65
CA ILE A 127 -0.91 0.59 -11.54
C ILE A 127 -0.22 -0.43 -12.47
N ASP A 128 -0.09 -1.67 -12.00
CA ASP A 128 0.55 -2.80 -12.72
C ASP A 128 2.04 -2.58 -13.06
N LYS A 129 2.69 -1.62 -12.41
CA LYS A 129 4.14 -1.42 -12.51
C LYS A 129 4.87 -1.97 -11.30
N ASN A 130 6.13 -2.31 -11.52
CA ASN A 130 7.07 -2.66 -10.45
C ASN A 130 7.84 -1.40 -10.05
N ILE A 131 7.58 -0.94 -8.83
CA ILE A 131 8.14 0.29 -8.26
C ILE A 131 9.09 -0.10 -7.13
N PRO A 132 10.41 -0.04 -7.37
CA PRO A 132 11.41 -0.30 -6.34
C PRO A 132 11.42 0.83 -5.31
N TYR A 133 11.44 0.47 -4.03
CA TYR A 133 11.48 1.44 -2.93
C TYR A 133 12.23 0.92 -1.71
N LYS A 134 12.55 1.85 -0.81
CA LYS A 134 13.14 1.58 0.50
C LYS A 134 12.62 2.54 1.56
N TYR A 135 12.59 2.05 2.80
CA TYR A 135 12.50 2.88 3.99
C TYR A 135 13.86 3.52 4.31
N VAL A 136 13.81 4.78 4.74
CA VAL A 136 14.98 5.60 5.07
C VAL A 136 14.75 6.32 6.38
N VAL A 137 15.70 6.20 7.29
CA VAL A 137 15.74 6.98 8.54
C VAL A 137 16.56 8.23 8.30
N MET A 138 15.95 9.39 8.53
CA MET A 138 16.57 10.70 8.37
C MET A 138 16.76 11.34 9.75
N ARG A 139 18.00 11.75 10.04
CA ARG A 139 18.34 12.45 11.29
C ARG A 139 18.94 13.81 10.98
N LYS A 140 18.62 14.80 11.81
CA LYS A 140 19.12 16.16 11.62
C LYS A 140 20.66 16.18 11.63
N GLY A 141 21.25 16.66 10.53
CA GLY A 141 22.70 16.80 10.39
C GLY A 141 23.48 15.49 10.26
N LYS A 142 22.83 14.37 9.93
CA LYS A 142 23.49 13.08 9.68
C LYS A 142 23.17 12.55 8.28
N GLU A 143 23.95 11.56 7.85
CA GLU A 143 23.71 10.83 6.62
C GLU A 143 22.39 10.04 6.68
N LEU A 144 21.85 9.73 5.51
CA LEU A 144 20.63 8.96 5.35
C LEU A 144 20.91 7.48 5.64
N GLU A 145 20.11 6.88 6.52
CA GLU A 145 20.24 5.46 6.85
C GLU A 145 19.14 4.67 6.13
N TYR A 146 19.50 4.06 5.01
CA TYR A 146 18.60 3.18 4.26
C TYR A 146 18.44 1.84 4.95
N GLU A 147 17.26 1.23 4.79
CA GLU A 147 17.07 -0.15 5.17
C GLU A 147 17.96 -1.12 4.38
N TYR A 148 18.22 -2.25 5.02
CA TYR A 148 18.91 -3.38 4.44
C TYR A 148 17.94 -4.56 4.29
N ILE A 149 17.90 -5.13 3.09
CA ILE A 149 17.07 -6.29 2.77
C ILE A 149 17.99 -7.49 2.64
N TYR A 150 17.83 -8.45 3.55
CA TYR A 150 18.68 -9.64 3.64
C TYR A 150 18.31 -10.70 2.60
N TYR A 151 18.56 -10.43 1.34
CA TYR A 151 18.38 -11.38 0.25
C TYR A 151 19.71 -12.07 -0.08
N VAL A 152 19.80 -13.39 0.10
CA VAL A 152 21.05 -14.17 0.01
C VAL A 152 21.12 -15.00 -1.29
N ASP A 153 20.15 -14.86 -2.18
CA ASP A 153 20.04 -15.69 -3.38
C ASP A 153 20.60 -15.00 -4.62
N SER A 154 21.91 -15.17 -4.85
CA SER A 154 22.56 -15.36 -6.16
C SER A 154 24.05 -14.98 -6.08
N GLN A 155 24.81 -15.44 -7.06
CA GLN A 155 26.24 -15.17 -7.26
C GLN A 155 26.60 -13.67 -7.35
N ASP A 156 25.61 -12.79 -7.34
CA ASP A 156 25.74 -11.34 -7.37
C ASP A 156 25.24 -10.77 -6.03
N ARG A 157 26.16 -10.28 -5.20
CA ARG A 157 25.87 -9.63 -3.89
C ARG A 157 25.19 -8.26 -4.05
N SER A 158 24.38 -8.10 -5.09
CA SER A 158 23.73 -6.85 -5.45
C SER A 158 22.70 -6.46 -4.39
N HIS A 159 22.69 -5.19 -4.01
CA HIS A 159 21.66 -4.65 -3.13
C HIS A 159 20.30 -4.73 -3.83
N VAL A 160 19.31 -5.28 -3.13
CA VAL A 160 17.91 -5.33 -3.59
C VAL A 160 17.06 -4.27 -2.88
N ASN A 161 15.93 -3.96 -3.48
CA ASN A 161 14.90 -3.06 -2.98
C ASN A 161 13.60 -3.83 -2.74
N ARG A 162 12.71 -3.27 -1.91
CA ARG A 162 11.32 -3.72 -1.86
C ARG A 162 10.67 -3.40 -3.20
N CYS A 163 9.64 -4.15 -3.58
CA CYS A 163 8.92 -3.90 -4.83
C CYS A 163 7.44 -3.65 -4.54
N LEU A 164 6.97 -2.44 -4.82
CA LEU A 164 5.57 -2.10 -4.81
C LEU A 164 4.99 -2.50 -6.17
N ASN A 165 3.98 -3.36 -6.15
CA ASN A 165 3.16 -3.70 -7.30
C ASN A 165 1.70 -3.45 -6.91
N LEU A 166 0.99 -2.68 -7.72
CA LEU A 166 -0.41 -2.28 -7.48
C LEU A 166 -1.31 -3.10 -8.41
N PRO A 167 -1.93 -4.20 -7.95
CA PRO A 167 -2.70 -5.07 -8.83
C PRO A 167 -4.00 -4.38 -9.25
N PRO A 168 -4.34 -4.28 -10.55
CA PRO A 168 -5.53 -3.59 -11.02
C PRO A 168 -6.83 -4.07 -10.36
N ARG A 169 -6.94 -5.38 -10.08
CA ARG A 169 -8.13 -6.01 -9.50
C ARG A 169 -8.31 -5.73 -8.00
N LEU A 170 -7.25 -5.33 -7.30
CA LEU A 170 -7.27 -5.08 -5.85
C LEU A 170 -7.18 -3.59 -5.49
N THR A 171 -7.21 -2.72 -6.51
CA THR A 171 -7.04 -1.27 -6.38
C THR A 171 -8.26 -0.49 -6.91
N THR A 172 -9.38 -1.18 -7.10
CA THR A 172 -10.65 -0.63 -7.61
C THR A 172 -11.23 0.46 -6.71
N GLU A 173 -11.01 0.34 -5.40
CA GLU A 173 -11.49 1.29 -4.39
C GLU A 173 -10.60 2.52 -4.23
N ARG A 174 -9.60 2.68 -5.10
CA ARG A 174 -8.63 3.79 -5.08
C ARG A 174 -7.76 3.83 -3.83
N GLU A 175 -7.68 2.71 -3.11
CA GLU A 175 -6.80 2.52 -1.96
C GLU A 175 -6.02 1.22 -2.07
N TRP A 176 -4.78 1.24 -1.60
CA TRP A 176 -3.90 0.08 -1.49
C TRP A 176 -3.12 0.14 -0.18
N HIS A 177 -3.18 -0.92 0.61
CA HIS A 177 -2.42 -1.09 1.83
C HIS A 177 -1.23 -2.01 1.57
N GLN A 178 -0.04 -1.41 1.55
CA GLN A 178 1.24 -2.09 1.44
C GLN A 178 1.70 -2.52 2.83
N TYR A 179 1.43 -3.79 3.17
CA TYR A 179 1.87 -4.40 4.42
C TYR A 179 3.27 -4.99 4.29
N ASP A 180 4.27 -4.24 4.75
CA ASP A 180 5.64 -4.71 4.77
C ASP A 180 5.98 -5.48 6.05
N ASP A 181 7.13 -6.15 6.02
CA ASP A 181 7.71 -6.80 7.18
C ASP A 181 8.55 -5.81 8.02
N ILE A 182 9.61 -6.30 8.67
CA ILE A 182 10.47 -5.45 9.49
C ILE A 182 11.49 -4.73 8.60
N CYS A 183 11.48 -3.40 8.65
CA CYS A 183 12.56 -2.55 8.17
C CYS A 183 13.78 -2.74 9.08
N MET A 184 14.85 -3.33 8.51
CA MET A 184 16.06 -3.68 9.24
C MET A 184 17.22 -2.74 8.87
N LYS A 185 18.04 -2.43 9.87
CA LYS A 185 19.34 -1.80 9.65
C LYS A 185 20.34 -2.86 9.22
N GLU A 186 21.33 -2.49 8.42
CA GLU A 186 22.48 -3.35 8.16
C GLU A 186 23.26 -3.57 9.46
N ASP A 187 22.92 -4.65 10.18
CA ASP A 187 23.62 -5.05 11.41
C ASP A 187 23.59 -6.58 11.56
N LYS A 188 24.74 -7.16 11.89
CA LYS A 188 24.89 -8.60 12.19
C LYS A 188 24.26 -9.00 13.53
N SER A 189 23.92 -8.02 14.39
CA SER A 189 23.40 -8.21 15.75
C SER A 189 21.94 -8.69 15.80
N PHE A 190 21.07 -8.24 14.90
CA PHE A 190 19.66 -8.66 14.85
C PHE A 190 19.50 -10.17 14.69
N PHE A 191 20.32 -10.77 13.81
CA PHE A 191 20.33 -12.21 13.61
C PHE A 191 20.71 -12.98 14.87
N LYS A 192 21.55 -12.39 15.74
CA LYS A 192 21.92 -12.99 17.02
C LYS A 192 20.72 -13.02 17.99
N LYS A 193 19.96 -11.93 18.08
CA LYS A 193 18.78 -11.81 18.95
C LYS A 193 17.64 -12.75 18.51
N ILE A 194 17.35 -12.84 17.21
CA ILE A 194 16.28 -13.76 16.72
C ILE A 194 16.73 -15.23 16.76
N LYS A 195 18.02 -15.52 16.55
CA LYS A 195 18.57 -16.88 16.70
C LYS A 195 18.45 -17.40 18.14
N GLU A 196 18.47 -16.53 19.14
CA GLU A 196 18.24 -16.89 20.55
C GLU A 196 16.75 -17.18 20.82
N ALA A 197 15.83 -16.46 20.19
CA ALA A 197 14.38 -16.67 20.30
C ALA A 197 13.85 -17.87 19.48
N GLY A 198 14.52 -18.22 18.38
CA GLY A 198 14.10 -19.25 17.42
C GLY A 198 14.59 -20.68 17.70
N LYS A 199 15.11 -20.96 18.91
CA LYS A 199 15.76 -22.25 19.21
C LYS A 199 14.83 -23.48 19.23
N ASN A 200 13.51 -23.32 19.10
CA ASN A 200 12.54 -24.40 19.31
C ASN A 200 11.45 -24.60 18.23
N LEU A 201 11.56 -24.08 17.00
CA LEU A 201 10.57 -24.45 15.96
C LEU A 201 11.11 -24.40 14.50
N MET A 202 10.64 -25.38 13.71
CA MET A 202 10.77 -25.61 12.25
C MET A 202 12.11 -26.10 11.66
N GLY A 203 12.03 -27.20 10.90
CA GLY A 203 13.13 -27.91 10.24
C GLY A 203 13.14 -27.87 8.71
N LEU A 204 12.49 -26.88 8.07
CA LEU A 204 12.39 -26.80 6.59
C LEU A 204 13.06 -25.55 5.99
N VAL A 205 12.99 -24.39 6.65
CA VAL A 205 13.61 -23.16 6.14
C VAL A 205 15.13 -23.22 6.35
N SER A 206 15.90 -22.93 5.30
CA SER A 206 17.37 -22.82 5.40
C SER A 206 17.80 -21.87 6.52
N ASP A 207 18.82 -22.24 7.30
CA ASP A 207 19.30 -21.46 8.47
C ASP A 207 19.55 -19.97 8.16
N GLN A 208 19.88 -19.66 6.90
CA GLN A 208 20.11 -18.30 6.40
C GLN A 208 18.86 -17.40 6.38
N TYR A 209 17.66 -17.97 6.21
CA TYR A 209 16.41 -17.19 6.10
C TYR A 209 15.47 -17.31 7.30
N LYS A 210 15.80 -18.19 8.27
CA LYS A 210 14.97 -18.40 9.47
C LYS A 210 14.60 -17.11 10.20
N ASN A 211 15.53 -16.18 10.33
CA ASN A 211 15.27 -14.93 11.04
C ASN A 211 14.37 -13.98 10.24
N ILE A 212 14.47 -13.99 8.91
CA ILE A 212 13.60 -13.19 8.03
C ILE A 212 12.19 -13.77 8.04
N TYR A 213 12.07 -15.09 7.98
CA TYR A 213 10.81 -15.80 8.13
C TYR A 213 10.12 -15.40 9.43
N LYS A 214 10.84 -15.44 10.57
CA LYS A 214 10.26 -15.09 11.87
C LYS A 214 9.90 -13.61 11.96
N ALA A 215 10.75 -12.73 11.43
CA ALA A 215 10.45 -11.30 11.33
C ALA A 215 9.16 -11.06 10.53
N LYS A 216 8.94 -11.82 9.45
CA LYS A 216 7.74 -11.75 8.63
C LYS A 216 6.50 -12.28 9.36
N GLU A 217 6.60 -13.37 10.12
CA GLU A 217 5.49 -13.84 10.97
C GLU A 217 5.08 -12.75 11.98
N ILE A 218 6.05 -12.21 12.74
CA ILE A 218 5.81 -11.19 13.77
C ILE A 218 5.16 -9.95 13.15
N ALA A 219 5.69 -9.46 12.03
CA ALA A 219 5.09 -8.34 11.33
C ALA A 219 3.67 -8.67 10.87
N GLY A 220 3.43 -9.88 10.36
CA GLY A 220 2.12 -10.33 9.92
C GLY A 220 1.08 -10.30 11.05
N GLU A 221 1.43 -10.81 12.23
CA GLU A 221 0.56 -10.77 13.42
C GLU A 221 0.20 -9.32 13.79
N VAL A 222 1.20 -8.42 13.85
CA VAL A 222 1.00 -7.00 14.16
C VAL A 222 0.10 -6.30 13.14
N MET A 223 0.26 -6.60 11.84
CA MET A 223 -0.57 -6.02 10.78
C MET A 223 -2.00 -6.56 10.82
N LEU A 224 -2.18 -7.86 11.09
CA LEU A 224 -3.51 -8.44 11.26
C LEU A 224 -4.23 -7.82 12.45
N ASP A 225 -3.56 -7.63 13.59
CA ASP A 225 -4.14 -6.92 14.74
C ASP A 225 -4.68 -5.54 14.34
N SER A 226 -3.91 -4.78 13.55
CA SER A 226 -4.36 -3.49 13.00
C SER A 226 -5.59 -3.64 12.10
N ILE A 227 -5.62 -4.65 11.22
CA ILE A 227 -6.76 -4.92 10.34
C ILE A 227 -8.01 -5.31 11.15
N PHE A 228 -7.89 -6.23 12.11
CA PHE A 228 -9.01 -6.65 12.96
C PHE A 228 -9.53 -5.50 13.83
N SER A 229 -8.68 -4.55 14.22
CA SER A 229 -9.10 -3.38 14.99
C SER A 229 -10.12 -2.50 14.26
N ILE A 230 -10.19 -2.56 12.92
CA ILE A 230 -11.21 -1.86 12.11
C ILE A 230 -12.62 -2.30 12.54
N LEU A 231 -12.78 -3.56 12.93
CA LEU A 231 -14.06 -4.12 13.36
C LEU A 231 -14.48 -3.66 14.78
N SER A 232 -13.64 -2.89 15.49
CA SER A 232 -14.00 -2.32 16.80
C SER A 232 -15.25 -1.44 16.73
N THR A 233 -15.50 -0.83 15.57
CA THR A 233 -16.74 -0.11 15.27
C THR A 233 -17.47 -0.87 14.16
N CYS A 234 -18.45 -1.70 14.53
CA CYS A 234 -19.12 -2.59 13.59
C CYS A 234 -20.20 -1.85 12.76
N ASP A 235 -19.78 -1.24 11.66
CA ASP A 235 -20.66 -0.70 10.62
C ASP A 235 -20.30 -1.25 9.23
N SER A 236 -21.15 -1.01 8.23
CA SER A 236 -20.96 -1.53 6.88
C SER A 236 -19.71 -0.97 6.17
N ILE A 237 -19.29 0.24 6.51
CA ILE A 237 -18.10 0.89 5.95
C ILE A 237 -16.85 0.19 6.49
N ASN A 238 -16.79 -0.01 7.80
CA ASN A 238 -15.69 -0.70 8.48
C ASN A 238 -15.61 -2.17 8.08
N LEU A 239 -16.75 -2.83 7.85
CA LEU A 239 -16.77 -4.21 7.35
C LEU A 239 -16.18 -4.31 5.94
N SER A 240 -16.56 -3.40 5.03
CA SER A 240 -15.99 -3.36 3.68
C SER A 240 -14.48 -3.10 3.75
N SER A 241 -14.06 -2.09 4.52
CA SER A 241 -12.65 -1.75 4.70
C SER A 241 -11.85 -2.93 5.26
N PHE A 242 -12.39 -3.64 6.27
CA PHE A 242 -11.78 -4.85 6.83
C PHE A 242 -11.53 -5.91 5.76
N PHE A 243 -12.55 -6.29 4.97
CA PHE A 243 -12.39 -7.34 3.95
C PHE A 243 -11.40 -6.93 2.87
N ASN A 244 -11.41 -5.66 2.45
CA ASN A 244 -10.49 -5.16 1.43
C ASN A 244 -9.05 -5.17 1.94
N GLN A 245 -8.81 -4.66 3.15
CA GLN A 245 -7.49 -4.67 3.76
C GLN A 245 -6.98 -6.09 4.04
N LEU A 246 -7.85 -7.01 4.49
CA LEU A 246 -7.51 -8.42 4.69
C LEU A 246 -7.10 -9.10 3.38
N HIS A 247 -7.81 -8.82 2.29
CA HIS A 247 -7.47 -9.36 0.97
C HIS A 247 -6.15 -8.79 0.45
N GLN A 248 -5.92 -7.48 0.61
CA GLN A 248 -4.65 -6.84 0.24
C GLN A 248 -3.48 -7.40 1.06
N PHE A 249 -3.66 -7.56 2.38
CA PHE A 249 -2.69 -8.22 3.26
C PHE A 249 -2.33 -9.61 2.75
N TYR A 250 -3.33 -10.46 2.52
CA TYR A 250 -3.11 -11.81 2.02
C TYR A 250 -2.34 -11.80 0.69
N PHE A 251 -2.68 -10.91 -0.24
CA PHE A 251 -1.96 -10.79 -1.51
C PHE A 251 -0.48 -10.42 -1.30
N VAL A 252 -0.20 -9.37 -0.51
CA VAL A 252 1.18 -8.90 -0.26
C VAL A 252 2.00 -9.98 0.45
N TYR A 253 1.45 -10.63 1.48
CA TYR A 253 2.17 -11.60 2.29
C TYR A 253 2.44 -12.92 1.57
N THR A 254 1.57 -13.32 0.64
CA THR A 254 1.76 -14.54 -0.18
C THR A 254 2.66 -14.33 -1.38
N ASN A 255 2.94 -13.07 -1.76
CA ASN A 255 3.76 -12.72 -2.91
C ASN A 255 4.91 -11.78 -2.49
N PRO A 256 5.94 -12.29 -1.79
CA PRO A 256 7.11 -11.49 -1.48
C PRO A 256 7.88 -11.13 -2.76
N LEU A 257 7.82 -9.84 -3.13
CA LEU A 257 8.47 -9.29 -4.31
C LEU A 257 9.63 -8.38 -3.92
N LEU A 258 10.77 -8.61 -4.56
CA LEU A 258 11.96 -7.80 -4.47
C LEU A 258 12.34 -7.25 -5.83
N PHE A 259 13.17 -6.23 -5.85
CA PHE A 259 13.67 -5.63 -7.08
C PHE A 259 15.17 -5.40 -7.02
N GLY A 260 15.91 -6.12 -7.85
CA GLY A 260 17.35 -5.91 -8.10
C GLY A 260 17.55 -5.32 -9.50
N LYS A 261 18.34 -5.98 -10.35
CA LYS A 261 18.40 -5.67 -11.78
C LYS A 261 17.06 -5.95 -12.50
N TYR A 262 16.31 -6.92 -11.99
CA TYR A 262 15.01 -7.36 -12.48
C TYR A 262 14.08 -7.64 -11.28
N LEU A 263 12.79 -7.84 -11.57
CA LEU A 263 11.81 -8.28 -10.57
C LEU A 263 12.18 -9.68 -10.07
N ILE A 264 12.21 -9.85 -8.77
CA ILE A 264 12.54 -11.10 -8.09
C ILE A 264 11.33 -11.54 -7.27
N LYS A 265 10.82 -12.74 -7.53
CA LYS A 265 9.90 -13.41 -6.62
C LYS A 265 10.73 -14.17 -5.59
N TRP A 266 10.59 -13.85 -4.31
CA TRP A 266 11.46 -14.41 -3.27
C TRP A 266 11.03 -15.83 -2.86
N THR A 267 11.14 -16.78 -3.78
CA THR A 267 10.74 -18.18 -3.56
C THR A 267 11.63 -18.88 -2.55
N ALA A 268 12.92 -18.51 -2.46
CA ALA A 268 13.88 -19.09 -1.52
C ALA A 268 13.56 -18.81 -0.03
N LEU A 269 12.67 -17.85 0.27
CA LEU A 269 12.17 -17.61 1.62
C LEU A 269 11.19 -18.69 2.08
N GLU A 270 10.60 -19.45 1.14
CA GLU A 270 9.59 -20.48 1.39
C GLU A 270 8.37 -19.99 2.18
N PHE A 271 8.06 -18.69 2.06
CA PHE A 271 6.94 -18.04 2.72
C PHE A 271 5.86 -17.70 1.69
N GLY A 272 4.81 -18.52 1.64
CA GLY A 272 3.71 -18.37 0.69
C GLY A 272 2.35 -18.64 1.32
N GLU A 273 1.37 -19.02 0.50
CA GLU A 273 -0.03 -19.24 0.91
C GLU A 273 -0.20 -20.12 2.16
N LYS A 274 0.52 -21.25 2.25
CA LYS A 274 0.42 -22.14 3.41
C LYS A 274 0.87 -21.42 4.68
N GLN A 275 2.02 -20.75 4.63
CA GLN A 275 2.57 -20.03 5.78
C GLN A 275 1.68 -18.86 6.19
N VAL A 276 1.19 -18.08 5.23
CA VAL A 276 0.24 -16.98 5.54
C VAL A 276 -1.00 -17.53 6.23
N LYS A 277 -1.58 -18.64 5.76
CA LYS A 277 -2.77 -19.24 6.38
C LYS A 277 -2.49 -19.82 7.77
N TYR A 278 -1.49 -20.69 7.89
CA TYR A 278 -1.28 -21.49 9.10
C TYR A 278 -0.41 -20.83 10.16
N ASP A 279 0.58 -20.05 9.74
CA ASP A 279 1.56 -19.47 10.65
C ASP A 279 1.24 -18.03 11.05
N VAL A 280 0.40 -17.34 10.28
CA VAL A 280 0.02 -15.95 10.54
C VAL A 280 -1.49 -15.84 10.80
N MET A 281 -2.34 -16.12 9.82
CA MET A 281 -3.78 -15.87 9.92
C MET A 281 -4.50 -16.73 10.98
N LEU A 282 -4.13 -18.00 11.16
CA LEU A 282 -4.77 -18.88 12.15
C LEU A 282 -4.26 -18.66 13.60
N ARG A 283 -3.31 -17.74 13.81
CA ARG A 283 -2.79 -17.41 15.15
C ARG A 283 -3.41 -16.13 15.74
N CYS A 284 -4.09 -15.34 14.90
CA CYS A 284 -4.84 -14.13 15.27
C CYS A 284 -6.33 -14.46 15.39
#